data_AF-A0A2E8AX05-F1
#
_entry.id   AF-A0A2E8AX05-F1
#
_cell.length_a   1.000
_cell.length_b   1.000
_cell.length_c   1.000
_cell.angle_alpha   90.00
_cell.angle_beta   90.00
_cell.angle_gamma   90.00
#
_symmetry.space_group_name_H-M   'P 1'
#
loop_
_entity.id
_entity.type
_entity.pdbx_description
1 polymer ?
#
loop_
_entity_poly.entity_id
_entity_poly.type
_entity_poly.pdbx_seq_one_letter_code
_entity_poly.pdbx_strand_id
1 'polypeptide(L)'
;MKKSKFIICENSTHWAFHLSEHCRGEPWRMNQLRSPVQSWKELERFPGSLVVWELTERTIGSIIESLIRATNCFPLARSVVVGTRDWCPYEWILREAGAVDAVFSPRDLGRLIRLAKRHFESVPIAPQSWNERIWSRLPWEKEHF
;
A
#
# COMPACT_ATOMS: atom_id res chain seq x y z
N MET A 1 3.52 14.56 -9.04
CA MET A 1 3.36 13.09 -9.13
C MET A 1 2.64 12.60 -7.87
N LYS A 2 1.72 11.63 -7.96
CA LYS A 2 1.07 11.06 -6.76
C LYS A 2 2.15 10.37 -5.90
N LYS A 3 2.22 10.68 -4.60
CA LYS A 3 3.17 10.06 -3.66
C LYS A 3 2.55 8.79 -3.05
N SER A 4 2.28 7.82 -3.91
CA SER A 4 1.65 6.56 -3.55
C SER A 4 2.30 5.38 -4.27
N LYS A 5 2.34 4.24 -3.59
CA LYS A 5 2.77 2.95 -4.12
C LYS A 5 1.84 1.85 -3.65
N PHE A 6 1.86 0.72 -4.36
CA PHE A 6 1.32 -0.53 -3.86
C PHE A 6 2.48 -1.31 -3.24
N ILE A 7 2.46 -1.48 -1.92
CA ILE A 7 3.48 -2.20 -1.17
C ILE A 7 2.88 -3.51 -0.67
N ILE A 8 3.61 -4.63 -0.79
CA ILE A 8 3.30 -5.88 -0.10
C ILE A 8 4.47 -6.26 0.80
N CYS A 9 4.17 -6.50 2.07
CA CYS A 9 5.11 -6.95 3.09
C CYS A 9 4.79 -8.40 3.45
N GLU A 10 5.54 -9.34 2.90
CA GLU A 10 5.34 -10.77 3.10
C GLU A 10 6.66 -11.54 3.20
N ASN A 11 6.60 -12.72 3.80
CA ASN A 11 7.70 -13.66 3.92
C ASN A 11 7.51 -14.90 3.03
N SER A 12 6.26 -15.32 2.75
CA SER A 12 5.99 -16.58 2.06
C SER A 12 6.11 -16.53 0.54
N THR A 13 6.13 -15.35 -0.07
CA THR A 13 6.03 -15.10 -1.53
C THR A 13 4.70 -15.50 -2.19
N HIS A 14 3.79 -16.13 -1.43
CA HIS A 14 2.53 -16.64 -1.95
C HIS A 14 1.59 -15.52 -2.41
N TRP A 15 1.50 -14.45 -1.61
CA TRP A 15 0.57 -13.36 -1.87
C TRP A 15 1.07 -12.42 -2.95
N ALA A 16 2.37 -12.11 -3.02
CA ALA A 16 2.87 -11.30 -4.14
C ALA A 16 2.75 -12.04 -5.47
N PHE A 17 2.93 -13.36 -5.51
CA PHE A 17 2.68 -14.11 -6.74
C PHE A 17 1.24 -13.88 -7.20
N HIS A 18 0.25 -14.17 -6.36
CA HIS A 18 -1.16 -14.02 -6.74
C HIS A 18 -1.56 -12.56 -7.01
N LEU A 19 -1.06 -11.60 -6.24
CA LEU A 19 -1.32 -10.18 -6.49
C LEU A 19 -0.67 -9.67 -7.77
N SER A 20 0.52 -10.15 -8.12
CA SER A 20 1.20 -9.72 -9.35
C SER A 20 0.41 -10.10 -10.60
N GLU A 21 -0.19 -11.30 -10.62
CA GLU A 21 -1.10 -11.73 -11.68
C GLU A 21 -2.32 -10.80 -11.78
N HIS A 22 -2.91 -10.43 -10.65
CA HIS A 22 -4.06 -9.53 -10.62
C HIS A 22 -3.72 -8.06 -10.92
N CYS A 23 -2.47 -7.65 -10.75
CA CYS A 23 -1.99 -6.32 -11.08
C CYS A 23 -1.56 -6.17 -12.55
N ARG A 24 -1.57 -7.25 -13.35
CA ARG A 24 -1.24 -7.16 -14.79
C ARG A 24 -2.20 -6.20 -15.49
N GLY A 25 -1.66 -5.13 -16.07
CA GLY A 25 -2.41 -4.10 -16.78
C GLY A 25 -2.77 -2.88 -15.93
N GLU A 26 -2.46 -2.87 -14.63
CA GLU A 26 -2.64 -1.70 -13.78
C GLU A 26 -1.52 -0.67 -13.96
N PRO A 27 -1.80 0.64 -13.82
CA PRO A 27 -0.81 1.69 -14.06
C PRO A 27 0.21 1.86 -12.91
N TRP A 28 0.01 1.17 -11.77
CA TRP A 28 0.92 1.15 -10.63
C TRP A 28 1.70 -0.15 -10.57
N ARG A 29 2.95 -0.06 -10.09
CA ARG A 29 3.80 -1.23 -9.81
C ARG A 29 3.69 -1.63 -8.36
N MET A 30 3.64 -2.93 -8.12
CA MET A 30 3.68 -3.52 -6.79
C MET A 30 5.14 -3.69 -6.34
N ASN A 31 5.43 -3.21 -5.14
CA ASN A 31 6.73 -3.33 -4.48
C ASN A 31 6.64 -4.42 -3.41
N GLN A 32 7.33 -5.54 -3.64
CA GLN A 32 7.44 -6.62 -2.67
C GLN A 32 8.59 -6.37 -1.69
N LEU A 33 8.28 -6.40 -0.40
CA LEU A 33 9.20 -6.21 0.71
C LEU A 33 9.09 -7.41 1.65
N ARG A 34 10.19 -7.75 2.33
CA ARG A 34 10.25 -8.87 3.28
C ARG A 34 10.46 -8.41 4.73
N SER A 35 10.24 -7.13 5.00
CA SER A 35 10.49 -6.55 6.31
C SER A 35 9.55 -5.38 6.58
N PRO A 36 8.86 -5.36 7.72
CA PRO A 36 8.09 -4.20 8.15
C PRO A 36 8.92 -2.91 8.18
N VAL A 37 10.21 -3.00 8.55
CA VAL A 37 11.13 -1.84 8.58
C VAL A 37 11.30 -1.23 7.18
N GLN A 38 11.36 -2.04 6.13
CA GLN A 38 11.42 -1.54 4.76
C GLN A 38 10.11 -0.88 4.35
N SER A 39 8.97 -1.47 4.74
CA SER A 39 7.65 -0.90 4.48
C SER A 39 7.50 0.50 5.09
N TRP A 40 8.05 0.73 6.28
CA TRP A 40 8.08 2.06 6.90
C TRP A 40 8.87 3.08 6.10
N LYS A 41 10.08 2.73 5.65
CA LYS A 41 10.90 3.62 4.81
C LYS A 41 10.18 3.98 3.51
N GLU A 42 9.42 3.05 2.93
CA GLU A 42 8.61 3.33 1.75
C GLU A 42 7.40 4.21 2.08
N LEU A 43 6.72 4.01 3.21
CA LEU A 43 5.63 4.88 3.67
C LEU A 43 6.08 6.32 3.94
N GLU A 44 7.26 6.52 4.52
CA GLU A 44 7.84 7.85 4.71
C GLU A 44 8.06 8.59 3.38
N ARG A 45 8.47 7.86 2.34
CA ARG A 45 8.67 8.40 0.99
C ARG A 45 7.36 8.59 0.24
N PHE A 46 6.40 7.69 0.45
CA PHE A 46 5.13 7.60 -0.27
C PHE A 46 3.96 7.44 0.74
N PRO A 47 3.58 8.52 1.45
CA PRO A 47 2.60 8.45 2.55
C PRO A 47 1.17 8.16 2.10
N GLY A 48 0.87 8.22 0.80
CA GLY A 48 -0.42 7.83 0.23
C GLY A 48 -0.46 6.39 -0.26
N SER A 49 0.44 5.52 0.21
CA SER A 49 0.54 4.14 -0.29
C SER A 49 -0.55 3.21 0.25
N LEU A 50 -0.84 2.16 -0.51
CA LEU A 50 -1.57 1.00 -0.01
C LEU A 50 -0.56 -0.05 0.39
N VAL A 51 -0.66 -0.56 1.62
CA VAL A 51 0.24 -1.58 2.17
C VAL A 51 -0.52 -2.85 2.48
N VAL A 52 -0.04 -3.97 1.97
CA VAL A 52 -0.55 -5.31 2.26
C VAL A 52 0.38 -5.99 3.25
N TRP A 53 -0.16 -6.48 4.36
CA TRP A 53 0.59 -7.14 5.43
C TRP A 53 0.25 -8.63 5.46
N GLU A 54 1.24 -9.50 5.36
CA GLU A 54 1.04 -10.95 5.52
C GLU A 54 0.96 -11.36 6.99
N LEU A 55 -0.23 -11.76 7.40
CA LEU A 55 -0.51 -12.32 8.71
C LEU A 55 -0.14 -13.80 8.79
N THR A 56 0.74 -14.07 9.74
CA THR A 56 1.20 -15.40 10.16
C THR A 56 1.29 -15.40 11.69
N GLU A 57 1.44 -16.57 12.30
CA GLU A 57 1.67 -16.68 13.74
C GLU A 57 2.88 -15.87 14.21
N ARG A 58 3.91 -15.76 13.36
CA ARG A 58 5.15 -15.02 13.67
C ARG A 58 5.00 -13.50 13.50
N THR A 59 4.02 -13.04 12.74
CA THR A 59 3.88 -11.63 12.36
C THR A 59 2.69 -10.94 13.01
N ILE A 60 1.78 -11.66 13.68
CA ILE A 60 0.56 -11.06 14.25
C ILE A 60 0.82 -9.88 15.17
N GLY A 61 1.73 -10.01 16.15
CA GLY A 61 2.04 -8.93 17.09
C GLY A 61 2.57 -7.69 16.39
N SER A 62 3.56 -7.87 15.50
CA SER A 62 4.17 -6.75 14.78
C SER A 62 3.24 -6.12 13.74
N ILE A 63 2.29 -6.89 13.18
CA ILE A 63 1.27 -6.36 12.27
C ILE A 63 0.27 -5.49 13.00
N ILE A 64 -0.24 -5.91 14.16
CA ILE A 64 -1.18 -5.10 14.94
C ILE A 64 -0.54 -3.76 15.32
N GLU A 65 0.69 -3.78 15.84
CA GLU A 65 1.47 -2.56 16.11
C GLU A 65 1.65 -1.70 14.85
N SER A 66 1.89 -2.36 13.71
CA SER A 66 2.10 -1.65 12.44
C SER A 66 0.83 -1.02 11.90
N LEU A 67 -0.33 -1.65 12.06
CA LEU A 67 -1.63 -1.10 11.65
C LEU A 67 -1.97 0.16 12.47
N ILE A 68 -1.78 0.09 13.79
CA ILE A 68 -2.03 1.22 14.69
C ILE A 68 -1.10 2.39 14.32
N ARG A 69 0.20 2.10 14.18
CA ARG A 69 1.19 3.11 13.80
C ARG A 69 0.90 3.71 12.42
N ALA A 70 0.49 2.90 11.44
CA ALA A 70 0.24 3.37 10.08
C ALA A 70 -0.93 4.36 10.06
N THR A 71 -2.00 4.03 10.80
CA THR A 71 -3.19 4.88 10.93
C THR A 71 -2.85 6.24 11.57
N ASN A 72 -1.98 6.24 12.57
CA ASN A 72 -1.58 7.46 13.29
C ASN A 72 -0.56 8.32 12.52
N CYS A 73 0.43 7.70 11.87
CA CYS A 73 1.53 8.42 11.23
C CYS A 73 1.29 8.73 9.75
N PHE A 74 0.44 7.95 9.07
CA PHE A 74 0.23 8.05 7.62
C PHE A 74 -1.28 8.01 7.31
N PRO A 75 -2.03 9.08 7.61
CA PRO A 75 -3.50 9.10 7.46
C PRO A 75 -3.98 8.92 6.01
N LEU A 76 -3.10 9.18 5.03
CA LEU A 76 -3.37 8.94 3.61
C LEU A 76 -3.01 7.51 3.16
N ALA A 77 -2.35 6.72 3.99
CA ALA A 77 -2.06 5.33 3.68
C ALA A 77 -3.28 4.45 3.99
N ARG A 78 -3.35 3.29 3.34
CA ARG A 78 -4.36 2.27 3.63
C ARG A 78 -3.67 0.94 3.84
N SER A 79 -4.03 0.26 4.93
CA SER A 79 -3.48 -1.04 5.26
C SER A 79 -4.50 -2.14 5.00
N VAL A 80 -4.08 -3.20 4.32
CA VAL A 80 -4.86 -4.42 4.10
C VAL A 80 -4.08 -5.58 4.69
N VAL A 81 -4.76 -6.55 5.30
CA VAL A 81 -4.12 -7.76 5.81
C VAL A 81 -4.44 -8.92 4.89
N VAL A 82 -3.47 -9.78 4.62
CA VAL A 82 -3.66 -11.05 3.91
C VAL A 82 -3.19 -12.20 4.79
N GLY A 83 -3.82 -13.38 4.73
CA GLY A 83 -3.44 -14.51 5.57
C GLY A 83 -4.18 -15.79 5.20
N THR A 84 -3.92 -16.88 5.92
CA THR A 84 -4.71 -18.12 5.74
C THR A 84 -6.10 -18.00 6.34
N ARG A 85 -7.00 -18.93 6.01
CA ARG A 85 -8.38 -18.97 6.51
C ARG A 85 -8.50 -19.09 8.02
N ASP A 86 -7.47 -19.62 8.69
CA ASP A 86 -7.44 -19.79 10.14
C ASP A 86 -7.49 -18.44 10.87
N TRP A 87 -7.13 -17.35 10.19
CA TRP A 87 -7.18 -15.99 10.72
C TRP A 87 -8.54 -15.29 10.55
N CYS A 88 -9.47 -15.89 9.80
CA CYS A 88 -10.79 -15.30 9.53
C CYS A 88 -11.55 -14.86 10.80
N PRO A 89 -11.58 -15.65 11.90
CA PRO A 89 -12.23 -15.23 13.14
C PRO A 89 -11.66 -13.95 13.76
N TYR A 90 -10.43 -13.57 13.41
CA TYR A 90 -9.74 -12.39 13.95
C TYR A 90 -9.86 -11.16 13.05
N GLU A 91 -10.64 -11.23 11.95
CA GLU A 91 -10.83 -10.11 11.02
C GLU A 91 -11.20 -8.81 11.74
N TRP A 92 -12.13 -8.89 12.70
CA TRP A 92 -12.61 -7.75 13.46
C TRP A 92 -11.47 -7.01 14.17
N ILE A 93 -10.60 -7.75 14.86
CA ILE A 93 -9.47 -7.17 15.61
C ILE A 93 -8.48 -6.47 14.65
N LEU A 94 -8.25 -7.04 13.46
CA LEU A 94 -7.40 -6.42 12.45
C LEU A 94 -7.99 -5.12 11.93
N ARG A 95 -9.32 -5.07 11.75
CA ARG A 95 -10.04 -3.85 11.35
C ARG A 95 -9.99 -2.78 12.44
N GLU A 96 -10.22 -3.14 13.70
CA GLU A 96 -10.07 -2.23 14.84
C GLU A 96 -8.66 -1.65 14.94
N ALA A 97 -7.63 -2.46 14.62
CA ALA A 97 -6.24 -1.99 14.58
C ALA A 97 -5.93 -1.04 13.42
N GLY A 98 -6.84 -0.86 12.46
CA GLY A 98 -6.70 0.08 11.34
C GLY A 98 -6.57 -0.57 9.96
N ALA A 99 -6.75 -1.89 9.83
CA ALA A 99 -6.87 -2.51 8.51
C ALA A 99 -8.20 -2.11 7.86
N VAL A 100 -8.15 -1.61 6.62
CA VAL A 100 -9.38 -1.29 5.86
C VAL A 100 -10.02 -2.51 5.22
N ASP A 101 -9.25 -3.59 5.06
CA ASP A 101 -9.74 -4.90 4.63
C ASP A 101 -8.82 -6.02 5.11
N ALA A 102 -9.37 -7.23 5.21
CA ALA A 102 -8.59 -8.45 5.45
C ALA A 102 -9.02 -9.54 4.46
N VAL A 103 -8.06 -10.19 3.81
CA VAL A 103 -8.29 -11.19 2.75
C VAL A 103 -7.63 -12.50 3.13
N PHE A 104 -8.44 -13.53 3.36
CA PHE A 104 -7.97 -14.84 3.82
C PHE A 104 -7.98 -15.94 2.74
N SER A 105 -8.25 -15.54 1.50
CA SER A 105 -8.21 -16.44 0.34
C SER A 105 -7.71 -15.70 -0.91
N PRO A 106 -6.79 -16.29 -1.71
CA PRO A 106 -6.37 -15.71 -2.98
C PRO A 106 -7.52 -15.44 -3.96
N ARG A 107 -8.64 -16.17 -3.83
CA ARG A 107 -9.84 -15.98 -4.67
C ARG A 107 -10.51 -14.63 -4.43
N ASP A 108 -10.30 -14.03 -3.27
CA ASP A 108 -10.90 -12.74 -2.89
C ASP A 108 -10.01 -11.54 -3.24
N LEU A 109 -8.85 -11.76 -3.86
CA LEU A 109 -7.91 -10.69 -4.24
C LEU A 109 -8.51 -9.67 -5.20
N GLY A 110 -9.51 -10.06 -6.00
CA GLY A 110 -10.25 -9.10 -6.83
C GLY A 110 -10.87 -7.96 -6.02
N ARG A 111 -11.26 -8.20 -4.76
CA ARG A 111 -11.75 -7.16 -3.85
C ARG A 111 -10.64 -6.19 -3.46
N LEU A 112 -9.45 -6.72 -3.14
CA LEU A 112 -8.26 -5.93 -2.81
C LEU A 112 -7.86 -5.03 -3.99
N ILE A 113 -7.85 -5.55 -5.22
CA ILE A 113 -7.52 -4.75 -6.41
C ILE A 113 -8.52 -3.61 -6.61
N ARG A 114 -9.83 -3.84 -6.45
CA ARG A 114 -10.82 -2.76 -6.53
C ARG A 114 -10.60 -1.71 -5.44
N LEU A 115 -10.20 -2.12 -4.23
CA LEU A 115 -9.84 -1.21 -3.16
C LEU A 115 -8.60 -0.38 -3.55
N ALA A 116 -7.57 -1.03 -4.10
CA ALA A 116 -6.35 -0.35 -4.56
C ALA A 116 -6.64 0.68 -5.66
N LYS A 117 -7.48 0.35 -6.64
CA LYS A 117 -7.93 1.29 -7.68
C LYS A 117 -8.53 2.56 -7.08
N ARG A 118 -9.57 2.39 -6.27
CA ARG A 118 -10.24 3.52 -5.60
C ARG A 118 -9.30 4.32 -4.72
N HIS A 119 -8.40 3.64 -4.02
CA HIS A 119 -7.38 4.28 -3.20
C HIS A 119 -6.49 5.18 -4.06
N PHE A 120 -5.85 4.63 -5.10
CA PHE A 120 -4.94 5.41 -5.94
C PHE A 120 -5.64 6.50 -6.75
N GLU A 121 -6.90 6.34 -7.12
CA GLU A 121 -7.72 7.40 -7.72
C GLU A 121 -7.92 8.57 -6.74
N SER A 122 -8.24 8.26 -5.47
CA SER A 122 -8.54 9.25 -4.42
C SER A 122 -7.32 9.89 -3.75
N VAL A 123 -6.12 9.29 -3.85
CA VAL A 123 -4.92 9.89 -3.26
C VAL A 123 -4.65 11.26 -3.88
N PRO A 124 -4.56 12.33 -3.06
CA PRO A 124 -4.26 13.66 -3.54
C PRO A 124 -2.92 13.71 -4.27
N ILE A 125 -2.86 14.49 -5.35
CA ILE A 125 -1.58 14.84 -5.97
C ILE A 125 -0.83 15.69 -4.95
N ALA A 126 0.39 15.29 -4.60
CA ALA A 126 1.20 16.05 -3.65
C ALA A 126 1.31 17.51 -4.13
N PRO A 127 1.04 18.50 -3.26
CA PRO A 127 1.19 19.90 -3.65
C PRO A 127 2.63 20.09 -4.12
N GLN A 128 2.78 20.59 -5.33
CA GLN A 128 4.09 21.00 -5.83
C GLN A 128 4.66 22.03 -4.86
N SER A 129 5.91 21.82 -4.48
CA SER A 129 6.67 22.83 -3.75
C SER A 129 6.68 24.14 -4.55
N TRP A 130 6.92 25.25 -3.87
CA TRP A 130 6.98 26.55 -4.53
C TRP A 130 8.03 26.54 -5.66
N ASN A 131 9.20 25.93 -5.44
CA ASN A 131 10.19 25.76 -6.50
C ASN A 131 9.62 24.97 -7.70
N GLU A 132 9.01 23.81 -7.49
CA GLU A 132 8.41 23.03 -8.60
C GLU A 132 7.30 23.78 -9.34
N ARG A 133 6.56 24.67 -8.64
CA ARG A 133 5.57 25.56 -9.27
C ARG A 133 6.20 26.64 -10.13
N ILE A 134 7.34 27.21 -9.70
CA ILE A 134 8.09 28.18 -10.49
C ILE A 134 8.66 27.47 -11.73
N TRP A 135 9.33 26.34 -11.54
CA TRP A 135 9.88 25.56 -12.65
C TRP A 135 8.78 25.02 -13.61
N SER A 136 7.59 24.68 -13.15
CA SER A 136 6.52 24.24 -14.08
C SER A 136 5.84 25.37 -14.87
N ARG A 137 6.06 26.64 -14.50
CA ARG A 137 5.43 27.81 -15.12
C ARG A 137 6.37 28.64 -15.99
N LEU A 138 7.67 28.36 -15.93
CA LEU A 138 8.63 29.07 -16.75
C LEU A 138 8.51 28.57 -18.20
N PRO A 139 8.53 29.49 -19.18
CA PRO A 139 8.30 29.18 -20.59
C PRO A 139 9.61 28.65 -21.19
N TRP A 140 10.07 27.48 -20.74
CA TRP A 140 11.21 26.85 -21.40
C TRP A 140 10.79 26.52 -22.82
N GLU A 141 11.34 27.27 -23.75
CA GLU A 141 11.19 27.04 -25.17
C GLU A 141 11.63 25.62 -25.50
N LYS A 142 10.86 25.00 -26.40
CA LYS A 142 11.30 23.84 -27.17
C LYS A 142 12.42 24.29 -28.10
N GLU A 143 13.60 24.57 -27.56
CA GLU A 143 14.79 24.67 -28.40
C GLU A 143 15.47 23.32 -28.43
N HIS A 144 15.37 22.73 -29.62
CA HIS A 144 16.02 21.52 -30.06
C HIS A 144 17.51 21.49 -29.68
N PHE A 145 17.94 20.42 -29.00
CA PHE A 145 19.27 19.85 -29.14
C PHE A 145 19.17 18.32 -29.09
#